data_AF-A0A1S2H0K1-F1
#
_entry.id   AF-A0A1S2H0K1-F1
#
_cell.length_a   1.000
_cell.length_b   1.000
_cell.length_c   1.000
_cell.angle_alpha   90.00
_cell.angle_beta   90.00
_cell.angle_gamma   90.00
#
_symmetry.space_group_name_H-M   'P 1'
#
loop_
_entity.id
_entity.type
_entity.pdbx_description
1 polymer ?
#
loop_
_entity_poly.entity_id
_entity_poly.type
_entity_poly.pdbx_seq_one_letter_code
_entity_poly.pdbx_strand_id
1 'polypeptide(L)'
;MLRLGWQTFWRHVGDVVAPERLRRAVVVAVLATVLAAAGLTALEVATHWAGSVVVVALFTVAVGLAAFACCPLSRPVEPRATINGRQVRADTARTVRWSVQPYLGRRPPMMDQDDREAVLTDTALLRRGVTLDIVRGTTALAAGFLAGTAGAVMGATRLWPVLLVVYAANLPGALLKLGRAERARRTAESLAPLP
;
A
#
# COMPACT_ATOMS: atom_id res chain seq x y z
N MET A 1 -4.32 18.83 -0.63
CA MET A 1 -4.18 17.63 0.25
C MET A 1 -3.63 16.42 -0.48
N LEU A 2 -4.13 16.04 -1.66
CA LEU A 2 -3.55 14.97 -2.49
C LEU A 2 -2.06 15.21 -2.81
N ARG A 3 -1.71 16.41 -3.28
CA ARG A 3 -0.31 16.80 -3.55
C ARG A 3 0.60 16.63 -2.32
N LEU A 4 0.11 17.05 -1.14
CA LEU A 4 0.85 16.92 0.12
C LEU A 4 1.06 15.44 0.47
N GLY A 5 0.00 14.62 0.40
CA GLY A 5 0.11 13.18 0.64
C GLY A 5 1.04 12.48 -0.33
N TRP A 6 1.00 12.86 -1.61
CA TRP A 6 1.91 12.34 -2.64
C TRP A 6 3.38 12.69 -2.36
N GLN A 7 3.66 13.95 -2.00
CA GLN A 7 5.02 14.36 -1.59
C GLN A 7 5.48 13.64 -0.33
N THR A 8 4.60 13.49 0.67
CA THR A 8 4.91 12.75 1.90
C THR A 8 5.22 11.29 1.61
N PHE A 9 4.47 10.65 0.70
CA PHE A 9 4.72 9.28 0.26
C PHE A 9 6.13 9.14 -0.32
N TRP A 10 6.47 9.92 -1.35
CA TRP A 10 7.79 9.83 -1.99
C TRP A 10 8.95 10.14 -1.05
N ARG A 11 8.75 11.06 -0.11
CA ARG A 11 9.77 11.41 0.87
C ARG A 11 10.06 10.30 1.86
N HIS A 12 9.06 9.50 2.25
CA HIS A 12 9.19 8.51 3.33
C HIS A 12 9.13 7.06 2.87
N VAL A 13 8.84 6.77 1.60
CA VAL A 13 8.74 5.39 1.11
C VAL A 13 10.04 4.62 1.34
N GLY A 14 11.20 5.29 1.16
CA GLY A 14 12.52 4.70 1.41
C GLY A 14 12.76 4.35 2.89
N ASP A 15 12.18 5.11 3.82
CA ASP A 15 12.33 4.88 5.27
C ASP A 15 11.42 3.76 5.77
N VAL A 16 10.31 3.54 5.09
CA VAL A 16 9.30 2.53 5.48
C VAL A 16 9.63 1.15 4.89
N VAL A 17 10.12 1.13 3.65
CA VAL A 17 10.44 -0.09 2.92
C VAL A 17 11.87 -0.55 3.24
N ALA A 18 12.02 -1.80 3.65
CA ALA A 18 13.34 -2.39 3.89
C ALA A 18 13.97 -2.77 2.55
N PRO A 19 15.15 -2.24 2.18
CA PRO A 19 15.75 -2.52 0.88
C PRO A 19 16.09 -4.01 0.72
N GLU A 20 16.47 -4.70 1.79
CA GLU A 20 16.75 -6.14 1.76
C GLU A 20 15.47 -6.94 1.50
N ARG A 21 14.35 -6.55 2.13
CA ARG A 21 13.06 -7.21 1.92
C ARG A 21 12.46 -6.88 0.56
N LEU A 22 12.68 -5.67 0.06
CA LEU A 22 12.33 -5.29 -1.31
C LEU A 22 13.08 -6.16 -2.31
N ARG A 23 14.40 -6.33 -2.16
CA ARG A 23 15.19 -7.23 -3.00
C ARG A 23 14.67 -8.67 -2.95
N ARG A 24 14.37 -9.20 -1.76
CA ARG A 24 13.76 -10.53 -1.61
C ARG A 24 12.39 -10.62 -2.30
N ALA A 25 11.55 -9.60 -2.14
CA ALA A 25 10.25 -9.54 -2.80
C ALA A 25 10.37 -9.54 -4.33
N VAL A 26 11.34 -8.80 -4.88
CA VAL A 26 11.65 -8.81 -6.32
C VAL A 26 12.12 -10.20 -6.75
N VAL A 27 13.02 -10.85 -6.01
CA VAL A 27 13.47 -12.21 -6.32
C VAL A 27 12.29 -13.20 -6.33
N VAL A 28 11.44 -13.16 -5.31
CA VAL A 28 10.23 -14.00 -5.24
C VAL A 28 9.29 -13.72 -6.41
N ALA A 29 9.09 -12.45 -6.77
CA ALA A 29 8.25 -12.07 -7.90
C ALA A 29 8.81 -12.57 -9.24
N VAL A 30 10.12 -12.45 -9.46
CA VAL A 30 10.80 -12.96 -10.65
C VAL A 30 10.67 -14.48 -10.73
N LEU A 31 10.94 -15.20 -9.62
CA LEU A 31 10.79 -16.65 -9.58
C LEU A 31 9.34 -17.08 -9.87
N ALA A 32 8.35 -16.42 -9.26
CA ALA A 32 6.94 -16.68 -9.51
C ALA A 32 6.56 -16.42 -10.98
N THR A 33 7.11 -15.36 -11.58
CA THR A 33 6.93 -15.02 -12.99
C THR A 33 7.49 -16.11 -13.89
N VAL A 34 8.72 -16.58 -13.65
CA VAL A 34 9.37 -17.62 -14.45
C VAL A 34 8.60 -18.95 -14.36
N LEU A 35 8.19 -19.35 -13.15
CA LEU A 35 7.40 -20.56 -12.95
C LEU A 35 6.02 -20.46 -13.63
N ALA A 36 5.36 -19.32 -13.51
CA ALA A 36 4.09 -19.08 -14.19
C ALA A 36 4.25 -19.09 -15.72
N ALA A 37 5.31 -18.48 -16.26
CA ALA A 37 5.61 -18.48 -17.68
C ALA A 37 5.74 -19.91 -18.21
N ALA A 38 6.55 -20.73 -17.53
CA ALA A 38 6.78 -22.11 -17.92
C ALA A 38 5.48 -22.93 -17.86
N GLY A 39 4.73 -22.83 -16.75
CA GLY A 39 3.48 -23.56 -16.57
C GLY A 39 2.38 -23.15 -17.54
N LEU A 40 2.14 -21.85 -17.72
CA LEU A 40 1.10 -21.33 -18.61
C LEU A 40 1.42 -21.58 -20.08
N THR A 41 2.71 -21.52 -20.47
CA THR A 41 3.13 -21.87 -21.83
C THR A 41 2.95 -23.36 -22.09
N ALA A 42 3.35 -24.23 -21.16
CA ALA A 42 3.11 -25.67 -21.29
C ALA A 42 1.62 -26.00 -21.39
N LEU A 43 0.78 -25.32 -20.60
CA LEU A 43 -0.67 -25.45 -20.66
C LEU A 43 -1.22 -24.98 -22.01
N GLU A 44 -0.71 -23.87 -22.55
CA GLU A 44 -1.10 -23.36 -23.87
C GLU A 44 -0.72 -24.34 -24.99
N VAL A 45 0.47 -24.91 -24.95
CA VAL A 45 0.89 -25.94 -25.92
C VAL A 45 0.02 -27.19 -25.84
N ALA A 46 -0.43 -27.56 -24.64
CA ALA A 46 -1.24 -28.77 -24.44
C ALA A 46 -2.72 -28.59 -24.79
N THR A 47 -3.29 -27.40 -24.59
CA THR A 47 -4.75 -27.19 -24.61
C THR A 47 -5.22 -26.04 -25.50
N HIS A 48 -4.32 -25.18 -25.98
CA HIS A 48 -4.64 -23.96 -26.74
C HIS A 48 -5.69 -23.06 -26.05
N TRP A 49 -5.71 -23.07 -24.72
CA TRP A 49 -6.72 -22.38 -23.91
C TRP A 49 -6.68 -20.86 -24.05
N ALA A 50 -5.50 -20.28 -24.23
CA ALA A 50 -5.29 -18.84 -24.23
C ALA A 50 -5.57 -18.23 -25.62
N GLY A 51 -5.36 -19.01 -26.69
CA GLY A 51 -5.52 -18.58 -28.08
C GLY A 51 -4.53 -17.51 -28.54
N SER A 52 -3.67 -17.00 -27.65
CA SER A 52 -2.67 -15.99 -27.93
C SER A 52 -1.56 -15.97 -26.88
N VAL A 53 -0.33 -15.80 -27.35
CA VAL A 53 0.86 -15.59 -26.51
C VAL A 53 0.71 -14.34 -25.61
N VAL A 54 -0.07 -13.34 -26.04
CA VAL A 54 -0.32 -12.11 -25.27
C VAL A 54 -1.05 -12.42 -23.97
N VAL A 55 -2.04 -13.31 -24.00
CA VAL A 55 -2.80 -13.71 -22.81
C VAL A 55 -1.89 -14.42 -21.81
N VAL A 56 -1.05 -15.35 -22.30
CA VAL A 56 -0.05 -16.04 -21.49
C VAL A 56 0.91 -15.04 -20.84
N ALA A 57 1.43 -14.08 -21.60
CA ALA A 57 2.34 -13.05 -21.10
C ALA A 57 1.68 -12.16 -20.03
N LEU A 58 0.44 -11.71 -20.24
CA LEU A 58 -0.29 -10.88 -19.28
C LEU A 58 -0.53 -11.61 -17.96
N PHE A 59 -1.01 -12.86 -17.99
CA PHE A 59 -1.19 -13.65 -16.77
C PHE A 59 0.12 -13.93 -16.05
N THR A 60 1.18 -14.23 -16.80
CA THR A 60 2.53 -14.46 -16.25
C THR A 60 3.01 -13.25 -15.44
N VAL A 61 2.92 -12.05 -16.00
CA VAL A 61 3.31 -10.81 -15.31
C VAL A 61 2.36 -10.52 -14.13
N ALA A 62 1.05 -10.77 -14.30
CA ALA A 62 0.08 -10.60 -13.22
C ALA A 62 0.43 -11.47 -11.99
N VAL A 63 0.83 -12.73 -12.20
CA VAL A 63 1.27 -13.62 -11.12
C VAL A 63 2.50 -13.09 -10.41
N GLY A 64 3.50 -12.60 -11.15
CA GLY A 64 4.69 -11.98 -10.59
C GLY A 64 4.37 -10.77 -9.70
N LEU A 65 3.53 -9.87 -10.19
CA LEU A 65 3.09 -8.69 -9.43
C LEU A 65 2.25 -9.07 -8.21
N ALA A 66 1.38 -10.08 -8.32
CA ALA A 66 0.62 -10.58 -7.19
C ALA A 66 1.55 -11.16 -6.10
N ALA A 67 2.54 -11.96 -6.49
CA ALA A 67 3.55 -12.49 -5.57
C ALA A 67 4.34 -11.38 -4.87
N PHE A 68 4.72 -10.33 -5.60
CA PHE A 68 5.35 -9.15 -5.02
C PHE A 68 4.44 -8.46 -3.98
N ALA A 69 3.17 -8.24 -4.31
CA ALA A 69 2.22 -7.57 -3.43
C ALA A 69 1.98 -8.32 -2.12
N CYS A 70 2.11 -9.64 -2.13
CA CYS A 70 2.00 -10.49 -0.94
C CYS A 70 3.25 -10.46 -0.04
N CYS A 71 4.38 -9.94 -0.51
CA CYS A 71 5.63 -10.00 0.25
C CYS A 71 5.71 -8.96 1.40
N PRO A 72 6.33 -9.32 2.54
CA PRO A 72 6.50 -8.41 3.66
C PRO A 72 7.60 -7.37 3.39
N LEU A 73 7.22 -6.16 2.96
CA LEU A 73 8.15 -5.04 2.67
C LEU A 73 8.55 -4.16 3.87
N SER A 74 7.91 -4.30 5.02
CA SER A 74 8.11 -3.40 6.16
C SER A 74 9.49 -3.54 6.79
N ARG A 75 10.16 -2.41 7.08
CA ARG A 75 11.28 -2.40 8.04
C ARG A 75 10.77 -2.83 9.43
N PRO A 76 11.57 -3.51 10.26
CA PRO A 76 11.27 -3.64 11.68
C PRO A 76 11.31 -2.26 12.38
N VAL A 77 10.64 -2.12 13.52
CA VAL A 77 10.69 -0.91 14.36
C VAL A 77 11.35 -1.27 15.67
N GLU A 78 12.45 -0.59 15.98
CA GLU A 78 13.06 -0.59 17.30
C GLU A 78 13.12 0.88 17.79
N PRO A 79 12.62 1.19 19.00
CA PRO A 79 11.91 0.33 19.94
C PRO A 79 10.51 -0.05 19.42
N ARG A 80 9.94 -1.15 19.95
CA ARG A 80 8.55 -1.54 19.63
C ARG A 80 7.62 -0.37 19.96
N ALA A 81 6.97 0.21 18.95
CA ALA A 81 6.04 1.31 19.16
C ALA A 81 4.95 0.85 20.13
N THR A 82 4.90 1.51 21.29
CA THR A 82 3.87 1.24 22.30
C THR A 82 2.82 2.33 22.25
N ILE A 83 1.55 1.92 22.27
CA ILE A 83 0.42 2.80 22.55
C ILE A 83 -0.09 2.40 23.94
N ASN A 84 0.03 3.30 24.91
CA ASN A 84 -0.35 3.05 26.31
C ASN A 84 0.29 1.77 26.89
N GLY A 85 1.59 1.58 26.64
CA GLY A 85 2.34 0.39 27.09
C GLY A 85 2.05 -0.90 26.31
N ARG A 86 1.06 -0.92 25.40
CA ARG A 86 0.79 -2.07 24.53
C ARG A 86 1.57 -1.96 23.23
N GLN A 87 2.21 -3.04 22.83
CA GLN A 87 2.92 -3.11 21.55
C GLN A 87 1.92 -3.06 20.41
N VAL A 88 2.09 -2.08 19.53
CA VAL A 88 1.30 -1.96 18.31
C VAL A 88 2.18 -2.31 17.13
N ARG A 89 1.69 -3.23 16.30
CA ARG A 89 2.33 -3.56 15.04
C ARG A 89 2.24 -2.35 14.11
N ALA A 90 3.37 -1.66 13.92
CA ALA A 90 3.45 -0.46 13.10
C ALA A 90 3.12 -0.72 11.61
N ASP A 91 3.16 -1.98 11.17
CA ASP A 91 2.80 -2.42 9.83
C ASP A 91 1.29 -2.60 9.61
N THR A 92 0.48 -2.67 10.68
CA THR A 92 -0.99 -2.86 10.59
C THR A 92 -1.80 -1.70 11.18
N ALA A 93 -1.16 -0.68 11.73
CA ALA A 93 -1.81 0.51 12.28
C ALA A 93 -2.49 1.32 11.16
N ARG A 94 -3.76 1.01 10.90
CA ARG A 94 -4.62 1.66 9.89
C ARG A 94 -5.55 2.73 10.48
N THR A 95 -5.53 2.84 11.80
CA THR A 95 -6.39 3.72 12.59
C THR A 95 -5.56 4.38 13.67
N VAL A 96 -5.91 5.62 13.99
CA VAL A 96 -5.34 6.36 15.13
C VAL A 96 -6.28 6.27 16.32
N ARG A 97 -5.78 6.58 17.52
CA ARG A 97 -6.58 6.67 18.74
C ARG A 97 -7.74 7.65 18.55
N TRP A 98 -8.83 7.43 19.29
CA TRP A 98 -10.03 8.27 19.19
C TRP A 98 -9.74 9.76 19.47
N SER A 99 -8.84 10.07 20.40
CA SER A 99 -8.42 11.46 20.67
C SER A 99 -7.74 12.14 19.47
N VAL A 100 -7.05 11.37 18.62
CA VAL A 100 -6.30 11.90 17.47
C VAL A 100 -7.17 12.01 16.20
N GLN A 101 -8.25 11.22 16.10
CA GLN A 101 -9.13 11.19 14.92
C GLN A 101 -9.68 12.57 14.51
N PRO A 102 -10.14 13.44 15.45
CA PRO A 102 -10.63 14.78 15.11
C PRO A 102 -9.62 15.63 14.34
N TYR A 103 -8.33 15.55 14.68
CA TYR A 103 -7.26 16.31 14.03
C TYR A 103 -6.97 15.84 12.59
N LEU A 104 -7.38 14.62 12.24
CA LEU A 104 -7.28 14.08 10.87
C LEU A 104 -8.51 14.43 10.00
N GLY A 105 -9.43 15.24 10.52
CA GLY A 105 -10.61 15.71 9.80
C GLY A 105 -10.30 16.62 8.60
N ARG A 106 -11.36 16.95 7.85
CA ARG A 106 -11.28 17.96 6.76
C ARG A 106 -11.09 19.37 7.33
N ARG A 107 -11.71 19.66 8.48
CA ARG A 107 -11.59 20.89 9.25
C ARG A 107 -11.16 20.50 10.68
N PRO A 108 -9.84 20.43 10.96
CA PRO A 108 -9.37 20.04 12.28
C PRO A 108 -9.68 21.14 13.31
N PRO A 109 -10.04 20.78 14.56
CA PRO A 109 -10.11 21.74 15.66
C PRO A 109 -8.71 22.27 16.02
N MET A 110 -8.65 23.31 16.85
CA MET A 110 -7.38 23.76 17.43
C MET A 110 -6.79 22.62 18.26
N MET A 111 -5.48 22.39 18.11
CA MET A 111 -4.80 21.26 18.73
C MET A 111 -4.48 21.55 20.19
N ASP A 112 -4.92 20.65 21.06
CA ASP A 112 -4.54 20.69 22.47
C ASP A 112 -3.06 20.33 22.64
N GLN A 113 -2.38 20.94 23.61
CA GLN A 113 -0.99 20.61 23.92
C GLN A 113 -0.85 19.19 24.47
N ASP A 114 -1.82 18.72 25.23
CA ASP A 114 -1.83 17.36 25.80
C ASP A 114 -1.90 16.27 24.72
N ASP A 115 -2.53 16.58 23.58
CA ASP A 115 -2.66 15.65 22.45
C ASP A 115 -1.43 15.65 21.53
N ARG A 116 -0.48 16.57 21.71
CA ARG A 116 0.68 16.75 20.82
C ARG A 116 1.48 15.47 20.63
N GLU A 117 1.87 14.81 21.71
CA GLU A 117 2.69 13.59 21.65
C GLU A 117 1.92 12.41 21.05
N ALA A 118 0.62 12.31 21.36
CA ALA A 118 -0.26 11.30 20.81
C ALA A 118 -0.39 11.49 19.28
N VAL A 119 -0.57 12.72 18.81
CA VAL A 119 -0.65 13.05 17.38
C VAL A 119 0.66 12.70 16.67
N LEU A 120 1.82 13.08 17.22
CA LEU A 120 3.12 12.78 16.61
C LEU A 120 3.36 11.27 16.47
N THR A 121 3.03 10.51 17.51
CA THR A 121 3.20 9.05 17.54
C THR A 121 2.24 8.36 16.56
N ASP A 122 0.95 8.68 16.65
CA ASP A 122 -0.10 8.04 15.87
C ASP A 122 0.00 8.38 14.37
N THR A 123 0.35 9.63 14.03
CA THR A 123 0.53 10.03 12.63
C THR A 123 1.74 9.38 11.98
N ALA A 124 2.82 9.13 12.75
CA ALA A 124 3.98 8.39 12.27
C ALA A 124 3.63 6.92 11.96
N LEU A 125 2.87 6.27 12.84
CA LEU A 125 2.40 4.89 12.64
C LEU A 125 1.42 4.79 11.47
N LEU A 126 0.42 5.69 11.41
CA LEU A 126 -0.54 5.74 10.31
C LEU A 126 0.16 5.96 8.96
N ARG A 127 1.12 6.88 8.91
CA ARG A 127 1.89 7.15 7.68
C ARG A 127 2.62 5.90 7.20
N ARG A 128 3.24 5.13 8.11
CA ARG A 128 3.92 3.89 7.77
C ARG A 128 2.96 2.85 7.19
N GLY A 129 1.85 2.58 7.88
CA GLY A 129 0.83 1.63 7.44
C GLY A 129 0.24 1.99 6.09
N VAL A 130 -0.18 3.25 5.92
CA VAL A 130 -0.77 3.73 4.66
C VAL A 130 0.24 3.71 3.50
N THR A 131 1.52 4.01 3.76
CA THR A 131 2.57 3.93 2.72
C THR A 131 2.74 2.50 2.21
N LEU A 132 2.75 1.50 3.12
CA LEU A 132 2.81 0.09 2.73
C LEU A 132 1.55 -0.37 2.00
N ASP A 133 0.37 0.06 2.46
CA ASP A 133 -0.90 -0.22 1.78
C ASP A 133 -0.93 0.38 0.36
N ILE A 134 -0.33 1.56 0.13
CA ILE A 134 -0.20 2.14 -1.22
C ILE A 134 0.74 1.31 -2.09
N VAL A 135 1.94 0.94 -1.60
CA VAL A 135 2.90 0.15 -2.39
C VAL A 135 2.31 -1.21 -2.77
N ARG A 136 1.71 -1.92 -1.81
CA ARG A 136 1.08 -3.22 -2.07
C ARG A 136 -0.19 -3.08 -2.90
N GLY A 137 -1.03 -2.10 -2.58
CA GLY A 137 -2.30 -1.84 -3.25
C GLY A 137 -2.12 -1.47 -4.71
N THR A 138 -1.15 -0.61 -5.03
CA THR A 138 -0.81 -0.27 -6.43
C THR A 138 -0.30 -1.48 -7.20
N THR A 139 0.55 -2.29 -6.58
CA THR A 139 1.09 -3.50 -7.23
C THR A 139 0.01 -4.56 -7.44
N ALA A 140 -0.86 -4.77 -6.45
CA ALA A 140 -2.02 -5.66 -6.56
C ALA A 140 -3.02 -5.17 -7.61
N LEU A 141 -3.25 -3.86 -7.70
CA LEU A 141 -4.06 -3.24 -8.74
C LEU A 141 -3.49 -3.46 -10.14
N ALA A 142 -2.17 -3.31 -10.30
CA ALA A 142 -1.50 -3.60 -11.56
C ALA A 142 -1.62 -5.09 -11.93
N ALA A 143 -1.45 -6.00 -10.96
CA ALA A 143 -1.68 -7.43 -11.17
C ALA A 143 -3.12 -7.73 -11.63
N GLY A 144 -4.10 -7.17 -10.92
CA GLY A 144 -5.52 -7.32 -11.26
C GLY A 144 -5.87 -6.72 -12.61
N PHE A 145 -5.25 -5.60 -12.99
CA PHE A 145 -5.41 -4.99 -14.32
C PHE A 145 -4.97 -5.95 -15.42
N LEU A 146 -3.76 -6.50 -15.30
CA LEU A 146 -3.20 -7.41 -16.32
C LEU A 146 -3.98 -8.73 -16.40
N ALA A 147 -4.40 -9.29 -15.26
CA ALA A 147 -5.24 -10.49 -15.26
C ALA A 147 -6.64 -10.21 -15.84
N GLY A 148 -7.22 -9.06 -15.53
CA GLY A 148 -8.52 -8.63 -16.05
C GLY A 148 -8.49 -8.39 -17.56
N THR A 149 -7.43 -7.74 -18.08
CA THR A 149 -7.27 -7.56 -19.53
C THR A 149 -7.06 -8.90 -20.25
N ALA A 150 -6.26 -9.80 -19.69
CA ALA A 150 -6.08 -11.15 -20.24
C ALA A 150 -7.41 -11.92 -20.30
N GLY A 151 -8.19 -11.90 -19.21
CA GLY A 151 -9.52 -12.50 -19.17
C GLY A 151 -10.48 -11.86 -20.17
N ALA A 152 -10.46 -10.53 -20.32
CA ALA A 152 -11.30 -9.83 -21.29
C ALA A 152 -11.00 -10.24 -22.74
N VAL A 153 -9.71 -10.40 -23.09
CA VAL A 153 -9.29 -10.89 -24.41
C VAL A 153 -9.82 -12.30 -24.68
N MET A 154 -9.91 -13.13 -23.63
CA MET A 154 -10.51 -14.47 -23.71
C MET A 154 -12.04 -14.48 -23.65
N GLY A 155 -12.71 -13.32 -23.58
CA GLY A 155 -14.17 -13.22 -23.50
C GLY A 155 -14.74 -13.44 -22.09
N ALA A 156 -13.92 -13.43 -21.03
CA ALA A 156 -14.38 -13.48 -19.64
C ALA A 156 -15.09 -12.18 -19.21
N THR A 157 -15.93 -12.30 -18.17
CA THR A 157 -16.98 -11.37 -17.74
C THR A 157 -16.66 -9.86 -17.68
N ARG A 158 -17.67 -9.04 -18.01
CA ARG A 158 -17.67 -7.55 -18.06
C ARG A 158 -17.47 -6.81 -16.73
N LEU A 159 -17.44 -7.49 -15.58
CA LEU A 159 -17.47 -6.82 -14.26
C LEU A 159 -16.08 -6.46 -13.70
N TRP A 160 -15.00 -7.04 -14.25
CA TRP A 160 -13.63 -6.76 -13.77
C TRP A 160 -13.21 -5.27 -13.83
N PRO A 161 -13.63 -4.44 -14.82
CA PRO A 161 -13.26 -3.03 -14.85
C PRO A 161 -13.93 -2.27 -13.69
N VAL A 162 -15.15 -2.66 -13.32
CA VAL A 162 -15.86 -2.06 -12.18
C VAL A 162 -15.11 -2.34 -10.88
N LEU A 163 -14.68 -3.59 -10.67
CA LEU A 163 -13.85 -3.94 -9.51
C LEU A 163 -12.55 -3.14 -9.50
N LEU A 164 -11.90 -3.00 -10.64
CA LEU A 164 -10.65 -2.25 -10.73
C LEU A 164 -10.84 -0.76 -10.43
N VAL A 165 -11.92 -0.15 -10.92
CA VAL A 165 -12.28 1.24 -10.61
C VAL A 165 -12.58 1.41 -9.12
N VAL A 166 -13.32 0.50 -8.50
CA VAL A 166 -13.62 0.53 -7.06
C VAL A 166 -12.33 0.45 -6.24
N TYR A 167 -11.42 -0.46 -6.58
CA TYR A 167 -10.14 -0.55 -5.88
C TYR A 167 -9.24 0.66 -6.15
N ALA A 168 -9.17 1.16 -7.39
CA ALA A 168 -8.40 2.34 -7.74
C ALA A 168 -8.93 3.61 -7.07
N ALA A 169 -10.23 3.72 -6.83
CA ALA A 169 -10.84 4.84 -6.10
C ALA A 169 -10.37 4.95 -4.64
N ASN A 170 -9.82 3.87 -4.05
CA ASN A 170 -9.26 3.90 -2.70
C ASN A 170 -7.89 4.58 -2.62
N LEU A 171 -7.12 4.65 -3.72
CA LEU A 171 -5.80 5.29 -3.77
C LEU A 171 -5.84 6.79 -3.43
N PRO A 172 -6.72 7.60 -4.04
CA PRO A 172 -6.92 8.99 -3.64
C PRO A 172 -7.27 9.11 -2.15
N GLY A 173 -8.10 8.21 -1.63
CA GLY A 173 -8.44 8.16 -0.20
C GLY A 173 -7.22 7.95 0.70
N ALA A 174 -6.34 7.01 0.33
CA ALA A 174 -5.09 6.74 1.05
C ALA A 174 -4.13 7.96 1.00
N LEU A 175 -3.97 8.59 -0.16
CA LEU A 175 -3.15 9.80 -0.30
C LEU A 175 -3.73 10.99 0.47
N LEU A 176 -5.06 11.14 0.50
CA LEU A 176 -5.70 12.15 1.33
C LEU A 176 -5.45 11.90 2.83
N LYS A 177 -5.53 10.65 3.30
CA LYS A 177 -5.20 10.28 4.68
C LYS A 177 -3.75 10.66 5.02
N LEU A 178 -2.80 10.35 4.15
CA LEU A 178 -1.39 10.77 4.31
C LEU A 178 -1.24 12.29 4.40
N GLY A 179 -1.89 13.03 3.51
CA GLY A 179 -1.83 14.50 3.53
C GLY A 179 -2.48 15.12 4.77
N ARG A 180 -3.51 14.47 5.33
CA ARG A 180 -4.14 14.91 6.60
C ARG A 180 -3.22 14.60 7.79
N ALA A 181 -2.61 13.42 7.83
CA ALA A 181 -1.66 13.03 8.86
C ALA A 181 -0.44 13.95 8.88
N GLU A 182 0.13 14.27 7.72
CA GLU A 182 1.26 15.19 7.59
C GLU A 182 0.89 16.61 8.08
N ARG A 183 -0.32 17.08 7.76
CA ARG A 183 -0.78 18.39 8.26
C ARG A 183 -0.87 18.41 9.78
N ALA A 184 -1.51 17.39 10.36
CA ALA A 184 -1.63 17.27 11.82
C ALA A 184 -0.26 17.21 12.49
N ARG A 185 0.70 16.48 11.90
CA ARG A 185 2.08 16.41 12.38
C ARG A 185 2.74 17.80 12.42
N ARG A 186 2.62 18.59 11.33
CA ARG A 186 3.19 19.95 11.27
C ARG A 186 2.56 20.89 12.30
N THR A 187 1.26 20.75 12.54
CA THR A 187 0.57 21.52 13.59
C THR A 187 1.09 21.12 14.97
N ALA A 188 1.27 19.83 15.26
CA ALA A 188 1.84 19.36 16.52
C ALA A 188 3.30 19.82 16.72
N GLU A 189 4.10 19.81 15.64
CA GLU A 189 5.49 20.32 15.66
C GLU A 189 5.56 21.83 15.92
N SER A 190 4.55 22.60 15.51
CA SER A 190 4.50 24.04 15.77
C SER A 190 4.13 24.40 17.21
N LEU A 191 3.61 23.45 17.99
CA LEU A 191 3.33 23.64 19.41
C LEU A 191 4.60 23.40 20.23
N ALA A 192 4.81 24.26 21.24
CA ALA A 192 5.91 24.10 22.19
C ALA A 192 5.86 22.71 22.87
N PRO A 193 7.02 22.09 23.16
CA PRO A 193 7.04 20.87 23.97
C PRO A 193 6.46 21.17 25.35
N LEU A 194 5.70 20.22 25.90
CA LEU A 194 5.31 20.26 27.31
C LEU A 194 6.58 20.13 28.17
N PRO A 195 6.71 20.94 29.25
CA PRO A 195 7.85 20.90 30.15
C PRO A 195 7.95 19.61 30.97
#